data_AF-A0A024WX65-F1
#
_entry.id   AF-A0A024WX65-F1
#
_cell.length_a   1.000
_cell.length_b   1.000
_cell.length_c   1.000
_cell.angle_alpha   90.00
_cell.angle_beta   90.00
_cell.angle_gamma   90.00
#
_symmetry.space_group_name_H-M   'P 1'
#
loop_
_entity.id
_entity.type
_entity.pdbx_description
1 polymer ?
#
loop_
_entity_poly.entity_id
_entity_poly.type
_entity_poly.pdbx_seq_one_letter_code
_entity_poly.pdbx_strand_id
1 'polypeptide(L)'
;MKVVQKGLTKIVIKYDNYKLGVQYFFLRPYISKNDLSFHFYVGDNINNVKNVNFIECTHEKDLEFVCSNRDFLKDNKVLQDVSTLNDEYIVSYGNDNNFAECYIFFNNENSILIKPEKYGNTTAGCYGGTFVKIDENRTLFIYSSSQGIYNIHTIYYANYE
;
A
#
# COMPACT_ATOMS: atom_id res chain seq x y z
N MET A 1 7.19 -18.67 -37.78
CA MET A 1 7.27 -18.66 -36.30
C MET A 1 6.00 -17.99 -35.79
N LYS A 2 5.02 -18.76 -35.32
CA LYS A 2 3.74 -18.22 -34.83
C LYS A 2 3.89 -17.88 -33.36
N VAL A 3 3.94 -16.59 -33.03
CA VAL A 3 3.72 -16.12 -31.67
C VAL A 3 2.22 -16.22 -31.42
N VAL A 4 1.79 -17.22 -30.65
CA VAL A 4 0.41 -17.35 -30.19
C VAL A 4 0.26 -16.46 -28.96
N GLN A 5 -0.38 -15.31 -29.12
CA GLN A 5 -0.77 -14.46 -28.00
C GLN A 5 -1.98 -15.11 -27.30
N LYS A 6 -1.76 -15.88 -26.22
CA LYS A 6 -2.84 -16.41 -25.36
C LYS A 6 -3.24 -15.36 -24.32
N GLY A 7 -4.23 -14.54 -24.65
CA GLY A 7 -4.73 -13.45 -23.79
C GLY A 7 -6.21 -13.60 -23.40
N LEU A 8 -6.68 -14.80 -23.06
CA LEU A 8 -8.11 -15.09 -22.82
C LEU A 8 -8.43 -15.65 -21.43
N THR A 9 -7.51 -15.56 -20.47
CA THR A 9 -7.81 -16.01 -19.10
C THR A 9 -8.55 -14.89 -18.36
N LYS A 10 -9.86 -15.07 -18.17
CA LYS A 10 -10.68 -14.19 -17.32
C LYS A 10 -10.53 -14.63 -15.87
N ILE A 11 -9.99 -13.77 -15.02
CA ILE A 11 -9.99 -13.95 -13.57
C ILE A 11 -11.15 -13.13 -13.00
N VAL A 12 -12.04 -13.77 -12.25
CA VAL A 12 -13.20 -13.15 -11.63
C VAL A 12 -12.83 -12.71 -10.22
N ILE A 13 -13.08 -11.44 -9.91
CA ILE A 13 -12.92 -10.86 -8.58
C ILE A 13 -14.31 -10.54 -8.03
N LYS A 14 -14.73 -11.25 -6.99
CA LYS A 14 -15.96 -10.96 -6.24
C LYS A 14 -15.62 -10.04 -5.07
N TYR A 15 -16.26 -8.87 -5.02
CA TYR A 15 -16.06 -7.89 -3.96
C TYR A 15 -17.40 -7.24 -3.60
N ASP A 16 -18.06 -7.80 -2.59
CA ASP A 16 -19.43 -7.41 -2.21
C ASP A 16 -19.51 -6.01 -1.58
N ASN A 17 -18.40 -5.51 -1.02
CA ASN A 17 -18.31 -4.18 -0.43
C ASN A 17 -18.05 -3.07 -1.48
N TYR A 18 -18.22 -3.36 -2.77
CA TYR A 18 -18.19 -2.33 -3.81
C TYR A 18 -19.36 -1.36 -3.62
N LYS A 19 -19.06 -0.08 -3.41
CA LYS A 19 -20.05 0.95 -3.10
C LYS A 19 -20.54 1.64 -4.37
N LEU A 20 -21.85 1.77 -4.50
CA LEU A 20 -22.48 2.55 -5.57
C LEU A 20 -22.25 4.05 -5.35
N GLY A 21 -22.13 4.82 -6.43
CA GLY A 21 -21.99 6.28 -6.38
C GLY A 21 -20.62 6.80 -5.92
N VAL A 22 -19.63 5.90 -5.79
CA VAL A 22 -18.26 6.23 -5.39
C VAL A 22 -17.29 5.88 -6.51
N GLN A 23 -16.33 6.77 -6.76
CA GLN A 23 -15.29 6.53 -7.76
C GLN A 23 -14.05 5.88 -7.14
N TYR A 24 -13.54 4.85 -7.83
CA TYR A 24 -12.34 4.09 -7.46
C TYR A 24 -11.19 4.46 -8.41
N PHE A 25 -9.98 4.59 -7.88
CA PHE A 25 -8.81 5.07 -8.64
C PHE A 25 -7.56 4.24 -8.34
N PHE A 26 -6.65 4.18 -9.32
CA PHE A 26 -5.32 3.57 -9.20
C PHE A 26 -5.31 2.17 -8.59
N LEU A 27 -6.24 1.32 -9.04
CA LEU A 27 -6.28 -0.09 -8.66
C LEU A 27 -4.97 -0.79 -9.06
N ARG A 28 -4.31 -1.38 -8.08
CA ARG A 28 -3.06 -2.13 -8.27
C ARG A 28 -3.13 -3.46 -7.52
N PRO A 29 -2.88 -4.60 -8.19
CA PRO A 29 -2.76 -5.88 -7.50
C PRO A 29 -1.45 -5.91 -6.71
N TYR A 30 -1.52 -6.37 -5.46
CA TYR A 30 -0.38 -6.73 -4.64
C TYR A 30 -0.37 -8.26 -4.57
N ILE A 31 0.69 -8.86 -5.09
CA ILE A 31 0.83 -10.31 -5.18
C ILE A 31 2.09 -10.68 -4.41
N SER A 32 1.93 -11.48 -3.36
CA SER A 32 3.03 -12.03 -2.59
C SER A 32 2.78 -13.52 -2.42
N LYS A 33 3.79 -14.34 -2.73
CA LYS A 33 3.65 -15.81 -2.82
C LYS A 33 2.51 -16.17 -3.79
N ASN A 34 1.43 -16.77 -3.30
CA ASN A 34 0.24 -17.14 -4.07
C ASN A 34 -1.00 -16.35 -3.65
N ASP A 35 -0.85 -15.35 -2.79
CA ASP A 35 -1.95 -14.54 -2.28
C ASP A 35 -2.13 -13.30 -3.13
N LEU A 36 -3.40 -13.04 -3.49
CA LEU A 36 -3.80 -11.86 -4.25
C LEU A 36 -4.43 -10.85 -3.30
N SER A 37 -4.04 -9.60 -3.44
CA SER A 37 -4.66 -8.46 -2.76
C SER A 37 -4.72 -7.28 -3.71
N PHE A 38 -5.49 -6.25 -3.37
CA PHE A 38 -5.53 -5.01 -4.14
C PHE A 38 -5.43 -3.78 -3.24
N HIS A 39 -4.62 -2.82 -3.69
CA HIS A 39 -4.57 -1.45 -3.17
C HIS A 39 -5.27 -0.53 -4.17
N PHE A 40 -6.11 0.37 -3.67
CA PHE A 40 -6.76 1.38 -4.50
C PHE A 40 -7.19 2.58 -3.66
N TYR A 41 -7.50 3.68 -4.33
CA TYR A 41 -8.08 4.84 -3.71
C TYR A 41 -9.59 4.90 -3.95
N VAL A 42 -10.30 5.40 -2.94
CA VAL A 42 -11.73 5.66 -2.97
C VAL A 42 -11.93 7.16 -2.79
N GLY A 43 -12.63 7.80 -3.72
CA GLY A 43 -12.95 9.22 -3.61
C GLY A 43 -14.00 9.49 -2.54
N ASP A 44 -13.68 10.37 -1.60
CA ASP A 44 -14.68 10.95 -0.70
C ASP A 44 -15.24 12.24 -1.32
N ASN A 45 -16.49 12.17 -1.78
CA ASN A 45 -17.18 13.31 -2.38
C ASN A 45 -17.41 14.47 -1.39
N ILE A 46 -17.34 14.22 -0.07
CA ILE A 46 -17.59 15.23 0.96
C ILE A 46 -16.34 16.09 1.19
N ASN A 47 -15.18 15.45 1.37
CA ASN A 47 -13.94 16.13 1.75
C ASN A 47 -12.94 16.29 0.59
N ASN A 48 -13.24 15.77 -0.60
CA ASN A 48 -12.33 15.71 -1.75
C ASN A 48 -10.97 15.07 -1.41
N VAL A 49 -10.98 14.12 -0.48
CA VAL A 49 -9.81 13.32 -0.09
C VAL A 49 -9.90 11.97 -0.78
N LYS A 50 -8.74 11.40 -1.11
CA LYS A 50 -8.62 10.04 -1.64
C LYS A 50 -8.19 9.12 -0.51
N ASN A 51 -9.12 8.32 -0.01
CA ASN A 51 -8.84 7.36 1.04
C ASN A 51 -8.25 6.09 0.43
N VAL A 52 -7.19 5.56 1.03
CA VAL A 52 -6.64 4.27 0.63
C VAL A 52 -7.53 3.15 1.19
N ASN A 53 -7.81 2.19 0.33
CA ASN A 53 -8.44 0.92 0.68
C ASN A 53 -7.51 -0.22 0.29
N PHE A 54 -7.52 -1.26 1.10
CA PHE A 54 -6.82 -2.51 0.84
C PHE A 54 -7.79 -3.68 0.99
N ILE A 55 -7.81 -4.57 0.00
CA ILE A 55 -8.61 -5.80 0.04
C ILE A 55 -7.70 -7.01 -0.11
N GLU A 56 -7.94 -8.02 0.70
CA GLU A 56 -7.30 -9.33 0.61
C GLU A 56 -8.23 -10.29 -0.10
N CYS A 57 -7.68 -11.19 -0.90
CA CYS A 57 -8.46 -12.12 -1.69
C CYS A 57 -8.10 -13.57 -1.38
N THR A 58 -9.13 -14.40 -1.22
CA THR A 58 -9.00 -15.85 -1.10
C THR A 58 -9.40 -16.52 -2.41
N HIS A 59 -8.66 -17.54 -2.82
CA HIS A 59 -8.99 -18.37 -3.98
C HIS A 59 -10.24 -19.22 -3.67
N GLU A 60 -11.28 -19.11 -4.50
CA GLU A 60 -12.52 -19.90 -4.35
C GLU A 60 -12.60 -21.00 -5.41
N LYS A 61 -12.23 -20.69 -6.65
CA LYS A 61 -12.17 -21.62 -7.79
C LYS A 61 -10.98 -21.26 -8.68
N ASP A 62 -10.60 -22.14 -9.59
CA ASP A 62 -9.44 -22.01 -10.49
C ASP A 62 -9.15 -20.58 -10.99
N LEU A 63 -10.17 -19.83 -11.40
CA LEU A 63 -10.05 -18.46 -11.91
C LEU A 63 -11.00 -17.47 -11.18
N GLU A 64 -11.32 -17.73 -9.92
CA GLU A 64 -12.27 -16.94 -9.13
C GLU A 64 -11.71 -16.66 -7.72
N PHE A 65 -11.68 -15.38 -7.36
CA PHE A 65 -11.26 -14.91 -6.04
C PHE A 65 -12.38 -14.13 -5.38
N VAL A 66 -12.52 -14.32 -4.07
CA VAL A 66 -13.39 -13.50 -3.21
C VAL A 66 -12.51 -12.58 -2.40
N CYS A 67 -12.78 -11.28 -2.44
CA CYS A 67 -12.02 -10.29 -1.71
C CYS A 67 -12.85 -9.62 -0.64
N SER A 68 -12.22 -9.31 0.50
CA SER A 68 -12.81 -8.60 1.62
C SER A 68 -11.92 -7.41 2.01
N ASN A 69 -12.53 -6.37 2.59
CA ASN A 69 -11.75 -5.24 3.11
C ASN A 69 -10.89 -5.70 4.28
N ARG A 70 -9.61 -5.31 4.25
CA ARG A 70 -8.74 -5.36 5.41
C ARG A 70 -8.69 -3.98 6.04
N ASP A 71 -9.03 -3.90 7.32
CA ASP A 71 -8.99 -2.64 8.04
C ASP A 71 -7.58 -2.35 8.56
N PHE A 72 -7.06 -1.20 8.17
CA PHE A 72 -5.80 -0.65 8.63
C PHE A 72 -5.98 0.77 9.19
N LEU A 73 -7.20 1.25 9.39
CA LEU A 73 -7.43 2.58 9.91
C LEU A 73 -6.85 2.72 11.32
N LYS A 74 -6.25 3.89 11.57
CA LYS A 74 -5.70 4.27 12.87
C LYS A 74 -6.11 5.71 13.16
N ASP A 75 -6.48 5.98 14.40
CA ASP A 75 -6.83 7.32 14.84
C ASP A 75 -5.69 8.30 14.58
N ASN A 76 -6.04 9.49 14.07
CA ASN A 76 -5.10 10.59 13.77
C ASN A 76 -3.94 10.19 12.83
N LYS A 77 -4.19 9.24 11.92
CA LYS A 77 -3.24 8.81 10.88
C LYS A 77 -3.99 8.51 9.59
N VAL A 78 -3.36 8.78 8.45
CA VAL A 78 -3.92 8.49 7.13
C VAL A 78 -3.17 7.33 6.49
N LEU A 79 -3.89 6.28 6.09
CA LEU A 79 -3.30 5.11 5.43
C LEU A 79 -2.65 5.52 4.10
N GLN A 80 -1.42 5.05 3.85
CA GLN A 80 -0.65 5.41 2.67
C GLN A 80 -0.38 4.20 1.76
N ASP A 81 0.37 3.22 2.25
CA ASP A 81 0.73 2.02 1.50
C ASP A 81 0.77 0.77 2.39
N VAL A 82 0.59 -0.39 1.77
CA VAL A 82 0.53 -1.69 2.44
C VAL A 82 1.44 -2.67 1.70
N SER A 83 2.26 -3.41 2.42
CA SER A 83 3.04 -4.52 1.88
C SER A 83 3.13 -5.65 2.91
N THR A 84 3.89 -6.69 2.59
CA THR A 84 4.17 -7.80 3.51
C THR A 84 5.66 -8.01 3.66
N LEU A 85 6.09 -8.30 4.88
CA LEU A 85 7.45 -8.66 5.22
C LEU A 85 7.38 -9.77 6.29
N ASN A 86 8.07 -10.88 6.04
CA ASN A 86 8.13 -12.04 6.92
C ASN A 86 6.73 -12.55 7.31
N ASP A 87 5.85 -12.69 6.31
CA ASP A 87 4.44 -13.09 6.47
C ASP A 87 3.55 -12.16 7.32
N GLU A 88 4.07 -11.01 7.72
CA GLU A 88 3.33 -9.98 8.46
C GLU A 88 3.11 -8.73 7.60
N TYR A 89 2.09 -7.94 7.91
CA TYR A 89 1.86 -6.67 7.24
C TYR A 89 2.87 -5.61 7.69
N ILE A 90 3.41 -4.88 6.71
CA ILE A 90 4.10 -3.62 6.92
C ILE A 90 3.26 -2.51 6.29
N VAL A 91 2.91 -1.50 7.08
CA VAL A 91 1.93 -0.47 6.68
C VAL A 91 2.48 0.91 6.94
N SER A 92 2.43 1.79 5.93
CA SER A 92 2.82 3.19 6.08
C SER A 92 1.61 4.09 6.23
N TYR A 93 1.78 5.14 7.04
CA TYR A 93 0.78 6.15 7.32
C TYR A 93 1.38 7.54 7.27
N GLY A 94 0.61 8.53 6.83
CA GLY A 94 0.89 9.94 7.10
C GLY A 94 0.34 10.35 8.47
N ASN A 95 0.94 11.37 9.09
CA ASN A 95 0.38 12.06 10.25
C ASN A 95 -0.98 12.71 9.92
N ASP A 96 -1.12 13.24 8.72
CA ASP A 96 -2.32 13.84 8.15
C ASP A 96 -2.26 13.76 6.62
N ASN A 97 -3.24 14.35 5.92
CA ASN A 97 -3.27 14.38 4.46
C ASN A 97 -2.15 15.20 3.79
N ASN A 98 -1.34 15.94 4.55
CA ASN A 98 -0.16 16.66 4.04
C ASN A 98 1.12 15.82 4.12
N PHE A 99 1.13 14.73 4.88
CA PHE A 99 2.25 13.80 5.00
C PHE A 99 3.56 14.50 5.40
N ALA A 100 3.49 15.38 6.40
CA ALA A 100 4.68 16.02 6.97
C ALA A 100 5.58 15.00 7.67
N GLU A 101 4.97 13.99 8.30
CA GLU A 101 5.64 12.86 8.93
C GLU A 101 4.97 11.57 8.49
N CYS A 102 5.77 10.51 8.33
CA CYS A 102 5.25 9.17 8.04
C CYS A 102 5.62 8.18 9.14
N TYR A 103 4.69 7.27 9.42
CA TYR A 103 4.85 6.19 10.38
C TYR A 103 4.80 4.88 9.63
N ILE A 104 5.76 4.00 9.86
CA ILE A 104 5.73 2.64 9.32
C ILE A 104 5.54 1.69 10.48
N PHE A 105 4.47 0.90 10.43
CA PHE A 105 4.14 -0.11 11.43
C PHE A 105 4.48 -1.50 10.90
N PHE A 106 5.09 -2.32 11.75
CA PHE A 106 5.38 -3.73 11.52
C PHE A 106 4.40 -4.54 12.37
N ASN A 107 3.57 -5.35 11.71
CA ASN A 107 2.51 -6.16 12.32
C ASN A 107 1.62 -5.39 13.31
N ASN A 108 1.39 -4.09 13.08
CA ASN A 108 0.62 -3.22 13.97
C ASN A 108 1.19 -3.02 15.40
N GLU A 109 2.38 -3.55 15.70
CA GLU A 109 3.00 -3.53 17.03
C GLU A 109 4.16 -2.53 17.09
N ASN A 110 5.21 -2.80 16.33
CA ASN A 110 6.40 -1.96 16.28
C ASN A 110 6.21 -0.83 15.28
N SER A 111 6.79 0.34 15.54
CA SER A 111 6.73 1.45 14.59
C SER A 111 8.05 2.22 14.48
N ILE A 112 8.30 2.75 13.29
CA ILE A 112 9.38 3.70 13.02
C ILE A 112 8.78 5.01 12.48
N LEU A 113 9.42 6.12 12.84
CA LEU A 113 9.06 7.46 12.38
C LEU A 113 10.00 7.89 11.25
N ILE A 114 9.42 8.34 10.16
CA ILE A 114 10.10 8.99 9.05
C ILE A 114 9.76 10.49 9.12
N LYS A 115 10.76 11.30 9.45
CA LYS A 115 10.64 12.76 9.51
C LYS A 115 11.56 13.40 8.47
N PRO A 116 11.06 13.75 7.28
CA PRO A 116 11.86 14.37 6.24
C PRO A 116 12.18 15.82 6.63
N GLU A 117 13.31 16.04 7.30
CA GLU A 117 13.83 17.38 7.55
C GLU A 117 15.03 17.66 6.64
N LYS A 118 15.02 18.81 6.00
CA LYS A 118 16.20 19.36 5.33
C LYS A 118 16.74 20.50 6.18
N TYR A 119 18.07 20.55 6.36
CA TYR A 119 18.73 21.70 6.98
C TYR A 119 18.31 23.00 6.27
N GLY A 120 17.70 23.91 7.04
CA GLY A 120 17.21 25.22 6.58
C GLY A 120 15.78 25.20 6.04
N ASN A 121 14.84 25.78 6.80
CA ASN A 121 13.47 26.27 6.50
C ASN A 121 12.60 25.66 5.37
N THR A 122 12.95 24.55 4.73
CA THR A 122 12.14 23.93 3.68
C THR A 122 11.33 22.79 4.25
N THR A 123 10.00 22.88 4.13
CA THR A 123 9.05 21.80 4.43
C THR A 123 9.15 20.71 3.37
N ALA A 124 9.90 19.66 3.67
CA ALA A 124 9.82 18.39 2.94
C ALA A 124 8.76 17.49 3.59
N GLY A 125 8.18 16.59 2.82
CA GLY A 125 7.22 15.61 3.29
C GLY A 125 7.49 14.23 2.67
N CYS A 126 6.69 13.26 3.09
CA CYS A 126 6.76 11.87 2.65
C CYS A 126 5.55 11.45 1.82
N TYR A 127 4.87 12.43 1.19
CA TYR A 127 3.76 12.18 0.27
C TYR A 127 4.17 11.23 -0.86
N GLY A 128 3.27 10.30 -1.21
CA GLY A 128 3.52 9.29 -2.24
C GLY A 128 4.55 8.23 -1.85
N GLY A 129 4.89 8.13 -0.55
CA GLY A 129 5.72 7.06 -0.03
C GLY A 129 5.15 5.68 -0.36
N THR A 130 6.00 4.80 -0.88
CA THR A 130 5.59 3.45 -1.30
C THR A 130 6.64 2.41 -0.93
N PHE A 131 6.17 1.20 -0.63
CA PHE A 131 7.01 0.04 -0.41
C PHE A 131 7.43 -0.61 -1.72
N VAL A 132 8.71 -0.96 -1.82
CA VAL A 132 9.27 -1.80 -2.89
C VAL A 132 9.93 -2.99 -2.23
N LYS A 133 9.18 -4.10 -2.15
CA LYS A 133 9.65 -5.36 -1.56
C LYS A 133 10.83 -5.90 -2.37
N ILE A 134 11.92 -6.22 -1.69
CA ILE A 134 13.10 -6.87 -2.29
C ILE A 134 12.95 -8.38 -2.12
N ASP A 135 12.66 -8.82 -0.89
CA ASP A 135 12.36 -10.21 -0.53
C ASP A 135 11.52 -10.24 0.76
N GLU A 136 11.38 -11.42 1.38
CA GLU A 136 10.57 -11.60 2.59
C GLU A 136 11.15 -10.92 3.84
N ASN A 137 12.37 -10.40 3.83
CA ASN A 137 12.96 -9.77 5.01
C ASN A 137 13.46 -8.35 4.74
N ARG A 138 13.37 -7.89 3.48
CA ARG A 138 13.90 -6.61 3.02
C ARG A 138 12.91 -5.88 2.13
N THR A 139 12.70 -4.60 2.44
CA THR A 139 11.89 -3.70 1.61
C THR A 139 12.54 -2.31 1.56
N LEU A 140 12.25 -1.57 0.51
CA LEU A 140 12.55 -0.14 0.43
C LEU A 140 11.28 0.64 0.70
N PHE A 141 11.38 1.73 1.45
CA PHE A 141 10.35 2.76 1.48
C PHE A 141 10.87 4.01 0.79
N ILE A 142 10.24 4.37 -0.33
CA ILE A 142 10.74 5.41 -1.25
C ILE A 142 9.72 6.53 -1.35
N TYR A 143 10.18 7.78 -1.20
CA TYR A 143 9.39 8.98 -1.47
C TYR A 143 10.26 10.09 -2.04
N SER A 144 9.65 11.05 -2.73
CA SER A 144 10.33 12.23 -3.25
C SER A 144 10.15 13.40 -2.29
N SER A 145 11.21 13.88 -1.62
CA SER A 145 11.11 15.05 -0.71
C SER A 145 10.96 16.38 -1.45
N SER A 146 11.51 16.45 -2.66
CA SER A 146 11.45 17.60 -3.55
C SER A 146 11.64 17.15 -5.00
N GLN A 147 11.49 18.07 -5.95
CA GLN A 147 11.68 17.78 -7.38
C GLN A 147 13.07 17.15 -7.63
N GLY A 148 13.07 15.91 -8.12
CA GLY A 148 14.29 15.17 -8.48
C GLY A 148 15.09 14.59 -7.32
N ILE A 149 14.60 14.66 -6.06
CA ILE A 149 15.29 14.07 -4.90
C ILE A 149 14.42 12.96 -4.31
N TYR A 150 14.90 11.72 -4.42
CA TYR A 150 14.28 10.52 -3.85
C TYR A 150 15.01 10.12 -2.58
N ASN A 151 14.27 10.01 -1.47
CA ASN A 151 14.76 9.40 -0.25
C ASN A 151 14.42 7.93 -0.27
N ILE A 152 15.41 7.08 0.00
CA ILE A 152 15.29 5.63 -0.05
C ILE A 152 15.66 5.10 1.33
N HIS A 153 14.65 4.63 2.07
CA HIS A 153 14.84 3.99 3.37
C HIS A 153 14.91 2.49 3.14
N THR A 154 16.04 1.87 3.45
CA THR A 154 16.17 0.41 3.37
C THR A 154 15.78 -0.19 4.71
N ILE A 155 14.77 -1.06 4.70
CA ILE A 155 14.20 -1.66 5.90
C ILE A 155 14.51 -3.14 5.87
N TYR A 156 15.14 -3.62 6.94
CA TYR A 156 15.38 -5.02 7.22
C TYR A 156 14.55 -5.39 8.44
N TYR A 157 13.71 -6.41 8.32
CA TYR A 157 12.95 -6.93 9.45
C TYR A 157 12.85 -8.45 9.35
N ALA A 158 13.20 -9.10 10.46
CA ALA A 158 13.19 -10.53 10.64
C ALA A 158 12.82 -10.79 12.10
N ASN A 159 11.88 -11.69 12.34
CA ASN A 159 11.61 -12.17 13.68
C ASN A 159 12.67 -13.21 14.03
N TYR A 160 13.44 -12.95 15.09
CA TYR A 160 14.36 -13.90 15.66
C TYR A 160 13.64 -14.60 16.81
N GLU A 161 13.18 -15.83 16.58
CA GLU A 161 12.80 -16.75 17.66
C GLU A 161 14.02 -17.27 18.42
#